data_AF-A0A9P0KI08-F1
#
_entry.id   AF-A0A9P0KI08-F1
#
_cell.length_a   1.000
_cell.length_b   1.000
_cell.length_c   1.000
_cell.angle_alpha   90.00
_cell.angle_beta   90.00
_cell.angle_gamma   90.00
#
_symmetry.space_group_name_H-M   'P 1'
#
loop_
_entity.id
_entity.type
_entity.pdbx_description
1 polymer ?
#
loop_
_entity_poly.entity_id
_entity_poly.type
_entity_poly.pdbx_seq_one_letter_code
_entity_poly.pdbx_strand_id
1 'polypeptide(L)'
;MSGLFDDDCGAEVQIKTDNEYAKNYNTWRKKEELNRLKTKYGDDVELSDESSSSSDDEDGVELTEQLEKDFFKTLACLKSKDPRIYDKNATFFTDEIVGTSVKVTKVQNNKQPKVIPISVASC
;
A
#
# COMPACT_ATOMS: atom_id res chain seq x y z
N MET A 1 43.61 21.47 0.72
CA MET A 1 42.53 21.34 -0.28
C MET A 1 41.29 22.01 0.32
N SER A 2 41.25 23.34 0.30
CA SER A 2 40.21 24.14 0.95
C SER A 2 40.06 25.44 0.15
N GLY A 3 38.87 25.66 -0.40
CA GLY A 3 38.55 26.86 -1.19
C GLY A 3 37.82 26.54 -2.50
N LEU A 4 36.63 25.93 -2.44
CA LEU A 4 35.74 25.80 -3.60
C LEU A 4 34.33 26.36 -3.35
N PHE A 5 34.10 26.90 -2.15
CA PHE A 5 32.84 27.54 -1.77
C PHE A 5 33.19 28.86 -1.06
N ASP A 6 33.83 29.77 -1.77
CA ASP A 6 33.80 31.17 -1.40
C ASP A 6 32.46 31.72 -1.89
N ASP A 7 31.59 32.05 -0.93
CA ASP A 7 30.25 32.63 -1.09
C ASP A 7 30.26 33.93 -1.90
N ASP A 8 30.02 33.85 -3.22
CA ASP A 8 29.48 34.98 -4.00
C ASP A 8 27.95 34.95 -3.89
N CYS A 9 27.49 35.38 -2.71
CA CYS A 9 26.10 35.67 -2.40
C CYS A 9 25.69 36.97 -3.13
N GLY A 10 24.91 36.86 -4.22
CA GLY A 10 24.16 38.00 -4.75
C GLY A 10 23.86 38.02 -6.25
N ALA A 11 24.50 37.19 -7.06
CA ALA A 11 24.14 37.09 -8.48
C ALA A 11 22.80 36.36 -8.63
N GLU A 12 21.77 37.04 -9.15
CA GLU A 12 20.54 36.40 -9.60
C GLU A 12 20.83 35.45 -10.77
N VAL A 13 21.19 34.21 -10.46
CA VAL A 13 21.39 33.17 -11.47
C VAL A 13 20.02 32.80 -12.04
N GLN A 14 19.69 33.36 -13.20
CA GLN A 14 18.49 32.99 -13.94
C GLN A 14 18.63 31.55 -14.46
N ILE A 15 17.98 30.60 -13.79
CA ILE A 15 17.99 29.19 -14.16
C ILE A 15 17.14 29.01 -15.43
N LYS A 16 17.78 28.57 -16.52
CA LYS A 16 17.11 28.24 -17.78
C LYS A 16 16.80 26.76 -17.85
N THR A 17 15.52 26.41 -17.95
CA THR A 17 15.07 25.02 -18.02
C THR A 17 15.16 24.45 -19.44
N ASP A 18 15.11 25.28 -20.48
CA ASP A 18 15.09 24.89 -21.90
C ASP A 18 16.48 24.55 -22.47
N ASN A 19 17.36 23.95 -21.67
CA ASN A 19 18.70 23.55 -22.09
C ASN A 19 18.67 22.20 -22.85
N GLU A 20 19.61 22.00 -23.78
CA GLU A 20 19.91 20.70 -24.40
C GLU A 20 20.12 19.59 -23.36
N TYR A 21 20.72 19.90 -22.21
CA TYR A 21 20.85 18.96 -21.10
C TYR A 21 19.49 18.43 -20.63
N ALA A 22 18.53 19.32 -20.39
CA ALA A 22 17.19 18.94 -19.92
C ALA A 22 16.44 18.09 -20.95
N LYS A 23 16.59 18.41 -22.25
CA LYS A 23 16.00 17.65 -23.36
C LYS A 23 16.51 16.21 -23.39
N ASN A 24 17.79 16.01 -23.07
CA ASN A 24 18.44 14.69 -23.16
C ASN A 24 18.48 13.93 -21.84
N TYR A 25 18.17 14.58 -20.71
CA TYR A 25 18.30 14.03 -19.36
C TYR A 25 17.65 12.66 -19.21
N ASN A 26 16.38 12.54 -19.61
CA ASN A 26 15.63 11.28 -19.51
C ASN A 26 16.28 10.15 -20.31
N THR A 27 16.82 10.44 -21.49
CA THR A 27 17.50 9.44 -22.33
C THR A 27 18.78 8.93 -21.69
N TRP A 28 19.56 9.81 -21.05
CA TRP A 28 20.79 9.43 -20.36
C TRP A 28 20.50 8.66 -19.08
N ARG A 29 19.50 9.09 -18.28
CA ARG A 29 19.05 8.35 -17.09
C ARG A 29 18.60 6.94 -17.45
N LYS A 30 17.78 6.78 -18.50
CA LYS A 30 17.31 5.48 -18.99
C LYS A 30 18.47 4.59 -19.47
N LYS A 31 19.42 5.14 -20.22
CA LYS A 31 20.62 4.41 -20.68
C LYS A 31 21.52 3.97 -19.52
N GLU A 32 21.68 4.81 -18.51
CA GLU A 32 22.48 4.47 -17.32
C GLU A 32 21.85 3.31 -16.55
N GLU A 33 20.53 3.36 -16.34
CA GLU A 33 19.78 2.29 -15.68
C GLU A 33 19.88 0.98 -16.47
N LEU A 34 19.69 1.04 -17.79
CA LEU A 34 19.88 -0.09 -18.68
C LEU A 34 21.30 -0.68 -18.51
N ASN A 35 22.33 0.16 -18.53
CA ASN A 35 23.72 -0.29 -18.37
C ASN A 35 23.97 -0.92 -16.99
N ARG A 36 23.35 -0.38 -15.94
CA ARG A 36 23.41 -0.96 -14.58
C ARG A 36 22.78 -2.36 -14.55
N LEU A 37 21.66 -2.56 -15.24
CA LEU A 37 21.03 -3.88 -15.36
C LEU A 37 21.92 -4.84 -16.17
N LYS A 38 22.41 -4.42 -17.33
CA LYS A 38 23.33 -5.22 -18.17
C LYS A 38 24.57 -5.67 -17.40
N THR A 39 25.15 -4.78 -16.61
CA THR A 39 26.34 -5.10 -15.79
C THR A 39 26.03 -6.16 -14.73
N LYS A 40 24.81 -6.18 -14.18
CA LYS A 40 24.40 -7.13 -13.13
C LYS A 40 23.95 -8.48 -13.68
N TYR A 41 23.19 -8.49 -14.77
CA TYR A 41 22.46 -9.66 -15.26
C TYR A 41 22.98 -10.19 -16.61
N GLY A 42 23.91 -9.47 -17.26
CA GLY A 42 24.42 -9.80 -18.59
C GLY A 42 23.65 -9.12 -19.72
N ASP A 43 24.10 -9.36 -20.96
CA ASP A 43 23.56 -8.70 -22.15
C ASP A 43 22.28 -9.39 -22.71
N ASP A 44 21.86 -10.51 -22.09
CA ASP A 44 20.69 -11.32 -22.46
C ASP A 44 19.37 -10.78 -21.89
N VAL A 45 19.40 -9.65 -21.18
CA VAL A 45 18.19 -9.00 -20.68
C VAL A 45 17.55 -8.20 -21.82
N GLU A 46 16.67 -8.86 -22.58
CA GLU A 46 15.78 -8.26 -23.57
C GLU A 46 14.79 -7.30 -22.87
N LEU A 47 15.20 -6.05 -22.69
CA LEU A 47 14.35 -4.98 -22.13
C LEU A 47 13.38 -4.49 -23.21
N SER A 48 12.27 -5.20 -23.37
CA SER A 48 11.13 -4.72 -24.16
C SER A 48 10.63 -3.39 -23.58
N ASP A 49 10.40 -2.39 -24.43
CA ASP A 49 9.99 -1.01 -24.07
C ASP A 49 8.55 -0.92 -23.55
N GLU A 50 7.95 -2.05 -23.14
CA GLU A 50 6.55 -2.16 -22.78
C GLU A 50 6.40 -2.47 -21.28
N SER A 51 5.93 -1.44 -20.57
CA SER A 51 5.54 -1.45 -19.16
C SER A 51 6.69 -1.53 -18.17
N SER A 52 6.88 -0.44 -17.42
CA SER A 52 7.65 -0.41 -16.18
C SER A 52 6.92 -1.27 -15.13
N SER A 53 7.05 -2.58 -15.24
CA SER A 53 6.72 -3.50 -14.17
C SER A 53 7.85 -3.41 -13.17
N SER A 54 7.64 -2.61 -12.13
CA SER A 54 8.52 -2.54 -10.98
C SER A 54 8.71 -3.97 -10.45
N SER A 55 9.93 -4.49 -10.51
CA SER A 55 10.29 -5.84 -10.06
C SER A 55 10.35 -5.95 -8.54
N ASP A 56 9.40 -5.30 -7.86
CA ASP A 56 9.14 -5.37 -6.40
C ASP A 56 7.90 -6.26 -6.14
N ASP A 57 7.62 -7.20 -7.05
CA ASP A 57 6.50 -8.14 -6.98
C ASP A 57 6.96 -9.55 -6.56
N GLU A 58 8.21 -9.71 -6.12
CA GLU A 58 8.71 -11.02 -5.67
C GLU A 58 8.12 -11.45 -4.31
N ASP A 59 7.54 -10.52 -3.55
CA ASP A 59 6.83 -10.75 -2.29
C ASP A 59 5.31 -10.50 -2.41
N GLY A 60 4.78 -10.43 -3.63
CA GLY A 60 3.35 -10.35 -3.90
C GLY A 60 2.67 -11.68 -3.61
N VAL A 61 1.98 -11.80 -2.47
CA VAL A 61 1.09 -12.95 -2.25
C VAL A 61 0.00 -12.91 -3.31
N GLU A 62 0.06 -13.84 -4.26
CA GLU A 62 -0.94 -13.98 -5.32
C GLU A 62 -2.33 -14.09 -4.69
N LEU A 63 -3.16 -13.07 -4.89
CA LEU A 63 -4.53 -13.08 -4.41
C LEU A 63 -5.26 -14.15 -5.21
N THR A 64 -5.65 -15.24 -4.56
CA THR A 64 -6.47 -16.27 -5.24
C THR A 64 -7.71 -15.61 -5.86
N GLU A 65 -8.14 -16.05 -7.05
CA GLU A 65 -9.29 -15.45 -7.73
C GLU A 65 -10.55 -15.39 -6.85
N GLN A 66 -10.67 -16.33 -5.92
CA GLN A 66 -11.77 -16.39 -4.97
C GLN A 66 -11.70 -15.23 -3.96
N LEU A 67 -10.51 -14.94 -3.43
CA LEU A 67 -10.25 -13.81 -2.54
C LEU A 67 -10.54 -12.47 -3.22
N GLU A 68 -10.13 -12.31 -4.47
CA GLU A 68 -10.37 -11.09 -5.24
C GLU A 68 -11.86 -10.85 -5.47
N LYS A 69 -12.61 -11.89 -5.86
CA LYS A 69 -14.07 -11.81 -6.02
C LYS A 69 -14.75 -11.37 -4.73
N ASP A 70 -14.35 -11.94 -3.61
CA ASP A 70 -14.93 -11.61 -2.31
C ASP A 70 -14.52 -10.20 -1.86
N PHE A 71 -13.28 -9.78 -2.11
CA PHE A 71 -12.83 -8.40 -1.92
C PHE A 71 -13.71 -7.41 -2.69
N PHE A 72 -13.93 -7.61 -3.99
CA PHE A 72 -14.77 -6.69 -4.78
C PHE A 72 -16.23 -6.68 -4.34
N LYS A 73 -16.79 -7.82 -3.92
CA LYS A 73 -18.15 -7.87 -3.33
C LYS A 73 -18.22 -7.04 -2.06
N THR A 74 -17.24 -7.15 -1.17
CA THR A 74 -17.22 -6.37 0.09
C THR A 74 -17.13 -4.87 -0.18
N LEU A 75 -16.27 -4.49 -1.13
CA LEU A 75 -16.08 -3.10 -1.52
C LEU A 75 -17.37 -2.51 -2.11
N ALA A 76 -18.09 -3.27 -2.94
CA ALA A 76 -19.38 -2.87 -3.48
C ALA A 76 -20.41 -2.61 -2.37
N CYS A 77 -20.54 -3.54 -1.41
CA CYS A 77 -21.44 -3.41 -0.26
C CYS A 77 -21.11 -2.19 0.61
N LEU A 78 -19.82 -1.89 0.78
CA LEU A 78 -19.37 -0.71 1.53
C LEU A 78 -19.75 0.59 0.79
N LYS A 79 -19.57 0.62 -0.54
CA LYS A 79 -19.89 1.78 -1.38
C LYS A 79 -21.40 2.03 -1.46
N SER A 80 -22.22 0.98 -1.53
CA SER A 80 -23.68 1.07 -1.53
C SER A 80 -24.27 1.30 -0.13
N LYS A 81 -23.46 1.20 0.93
CA LYS A 81 -23.89 1.27 2.35
C LYS A 81 -24.95 0.22 2.67
N ASP A 82 -24.74 -1.00 2.17
CA ASP A 82 -25.64 -2.12 2.42
C ASP A 82 -25.72 -2.40 3.94
N PRO A 83 -26.92 -2.50 4.55
CA PRO A 83 -27.07 -2.74 6.00
C PRO A 83 -26.33 -3.98 6.50
N ARG A 84 -26.15 -4.97 5.62
CA ARG A 84 -25.45 -6.24 5.87
C ARG A 84 -24.01 -6.08 6.33
N ILE A 85 -23.33 -4.97 5.99
CA ILE A 85 -21.94 -4.73 6.42
C ILE A 85 -21.82 -4.46 7.93
N TYR A 86 -22.93 -4.11 8.59
CA TYR A 86 -22.98 -3.84 10.02
C TYR A 86 -23.46 -5.04 10.85
N ASP A 87 -23.94 -6.09 10.18
CA ASP A 87 -24.40 -7.31 10.83
C ASP A 87 -23.20 -8.12 11.34
N LYS A 88 -23.13 -8.33 12.65
CA LYS A 88 -22.03 -9.08 13.30
C LYS A 88 -21.95 -10.56 12.89
N ASN A 89 -23.01 -11.07 12.25
CA ASN A 89 -23.10 -12.45 11.79
C ASN A 89 -22.77 -12.59 10.30
N ALA A 90 -22.52 -11.49 9.59
CA ALA A 90 -22.14 -11.53 8.18
C ALA A 90 -20.64 -11.88 8.04
N THR A 91 -20.35 -12.90 7.25
CA THR A 91 -18.98 -13.34 6.93
C THR A 91 -18.66 -12.99 5.49
N PHE A 92 -17.59 -12.24 5.29
CA PHE A 92 -17.22 -11.69 3.99
C PHE A 92 -15.99 -12.37 3.37
N PHE A 93 -15.15 -12.96 4.20
CA PHE A 93 -13.97 -13.73 3.81
C PHE A 93 -14.06 -15.08 4.52
N THR A 94 -13.71 -16.17 3.83
CA THR A 94 -13.66 -17.50 4.43
C THR A 94 -12.29 -17.77 5.04
N ASP A 95 -12.27 -18.43 6.20
CA ASP A 95 -11.04 -18.71 6.96
C ASP A 95 -10.05 -19.61 6.19
N GLU A 96 -10.52 -20.35 5.18
CA GLU A 96 -9.68 -21.20 4.33
C GLU A 96 -8.76 -20.38 3.40
N ILE A 97 -9.13 -19.13 3.10
CA ILE A 97 -8.42 -18.28 2.14
C ILE A 97 -7.40 -17.36 2.86
N VAL A 98 -7.62 -17.09 4.15
CA VAL A 98 -6.77 -16.20 4.95
C VAL A 98 -5.78 -17.04 5.76
N GLY A 99 -4.74 -17.54 5.09
CA GLY A 99 -3.64 -18.31 5.69
C GLY A 99 -2.76 -17.55 6.69
N THR A 100 -3.26 -16.47 7.30
CA THR A 100 -2.56 -15.73 8.36
C THR A 100 -3.53 -15.39 9.51
N SER A 101 -3.29 -16.05 10.64
CA SER A 101 -4.01 -15.92 11.91
C SER A 101 -3.99 -14.48 12.45
N VAL A 102 -5.04 -13.71 12.20
CA VAL A 102 -5.41 -12.58 13.08
C VAL A 102 -6.61 -13.01 13.92
N LYS A 103 -6.31 -13.48 15.14
CA LYS A 103 -7.33 -13.78 16.15
C LYS A 103 -7.96 -12.47 16.62
N VAL A 104 -9.05 -12.05 16.00
CA VAL A 104 -9.92 -11.02 16.57
C VAL A 104 -10.65 -11.67 17.75
N THR A 105 -10.15 -11.41 18.96
CA THR A 105 -10.79 -11.79 20.21
C THR A 105 -12.12 -11.05 20.36
N LYS A 106 -13.22 -11.77 20.12
CA LYS A 106 -14.57 -11.35 20.49
C LYS A 106 -14.64 -11.21 22.02
N VAL A 107 -14.52 -9.98 22.54
CA VAL A 107 -14.80 -9.69 23.95
C VAL A 107 -16.32 -9.81 24.17
N GLN A 108 -16.71 -10.90 24.80
CA GLN A 108 -18.08 -11.19 25.20
C GLN A 108 -18.35 -10.44 26.51
N ASN A 109 -18.82 -9.20 26.44
CA ASN A 109 -19.31 -8.49 27.62
C ASN A 109 -20.74 -8.90 27.94
N ASN A 110 -20.92 -10.09 28.51
CA ASN A 110 -22.18 -10.50 29.12
C ASN A 110 -22.15 -10.15 30.61
N LYS A 111 -22.35 -8.87 30.95
CA LYS A 111 -22.62 -8.47 32.34
C LYS A 111 -24.12 -8.33 32.51
N GLN A 112 -24.74 -9.33 33.13
CA GLN A 112 -26.09 -9.21 33.67
C GLN A 112 -26.08 -8.17 34.79
N PRO A 113 -26.98 -7.17 34.81
CA PRO A 113 -27.05 -6.25 35.94
C PRO A 113 -27.60 -7.03 37.15
N LYS A 114 -26.79 -7.16 38.19
CA LYS A 114 -27.21 -7.76 39.47
C LYS A 114 -28.13 -6.76 40.18
N VAL A 115 -29.44 -6.89 39.98
CA VAL A 115 -30.45 -6.17 40.77
C VAL A 115 -30.35 -6.61 42.23
N ILE A 116 -30.02 -5.67 43.11
CA ILE A 116 -30.07 -5.86 44.56
C ILE A 116 -31.52 -5.66 44.99
N PRO A 117 -32.17 -6.61 45.69
CA PRO A 117 -33.53 -6.40 46.16
C PRO A 117 -33.54 -5.36 47.27
N ILE A 118 -34.25 -4.25 47.06
CA ILE A 118 -34.55 -3.29 48.12
C ILE A 118 -35.64 -3.92 48.98
N SER A 119 -35.29 -4.41 50.17
CA SER A 119 -36.28 -4.73 51.20
C SER A 119 -36.87 -3.42 51.72
N VAL A 120 -38.08 -3.10 51.30
CA VAL A 120 -38.88 -2.05 51.94
C VAL A 120 -39.41 -2.61 53.26
N ALA A 121 -38.87 -2.11 54.37
CA ALA A 121 -39.43 -2.36 55.69
C ALA A 121 -40.77 -1.62 55.79
N SER A 122 -41.87 -2.37 55.83
CA SER A 122 -43.18 -1.86 56.20
C SER A 122 -43.18 -1.57 57.70
N CYS A 123 -43.40 -0.32 58.09
CA CYS A 123 -43.82 0.06 59.44
C CYS A 123 -44.94 1.09 59.34
#